data_AF-A0A2S7PQ98-F1
#
_entry.id   AF-A0A2S7PQ98-F1
#
_cell.length_a   1.000
_cell.length_b   1.000
_cell.length_c   1.000
_cell.angle_alpha   90.00
_cell.angle_beta   90.00
_cell.angle_gamma   90.00
#
_symmetry.space_group_name_H-M   'P 1'
#
loop_
_entity.id
_entity.type
_entity.pdbx_description
1 polymer ?
#
loop_
_entity_poly.entity_id
_entity_poly.type
_entity_poly.pdbx_seq_one_letter_code
_entity_poly.pdbx_strand_id
1 'polypeptide(L)'
;MVIPSSKHTSSKPFSTSTVKMSDQDGPKYVIDRILGGGTASYDDIVGPGASESSTPHERVWPAIPPEYCPPSPEIENAVKEGYLKRVLTPTPLPDDDLQLMSDYLLSLETRDDLTVHVLRQTEARSQIGLVRRIRLNDDTRYNFKSRATALEKHWSSIESLTSESTPKEMLADRPVAPIRIELPDDKPAGWKLDLGETRAAEAQRQLELNNIWKNRCIKYWTTVQPPRTIGWVPLVGDAWKKVPRADLENGDLFFTPYFRPIWESFGMASMDASFWTDPSSTTEEEDEYRKYRSERSELTTLSLKMRDARKEHAKSLEFQGVV
;
A
#
# COMPACT_ATOMS: atom_id res chain seq x y z
N MET A 1 37.63 74.17 0.26
CA MET A 1 38.50 73.48 -0.70
C MET A 1 37.60 72.63 -1.60
N VAL A 2 37.48 73.07 -2.85
CA VAL A 2 37.12 72.39 -4.11
C VAL A 2 36.35 71.04 -4.04
N ILE A 3 35.12 71.07 -4.58
CA ILE A 3 34.29 69.96 -5.13
C ILE A 3 35.02 69.41 -6.39
N PRO A 4 35.05 68.10 -6.75
CA PRO A 4 33.82 67.49 -7.29
C PRO A 4 33.60 65.96 -7.37
N SER A 5 32.32 65.68 -7.60
CA SER A 5 31.76 64.80 -8.62
C SER A 5 31.48 63.32 -8.33
N SER A 6 30.17 63.05 -8.33
CA SER A 6 29.47 62.16 -9.29
C SER A 6 29.82 60.67 -9.26
N LYS A 7 28.80 59.86 -8.92
CA LYS A 7 28.12 59.06 -9.96
C LYS A 7 26.75 58.60 -9.50
N HIS A 8 25.74 59.05 -10.25
CA HIS A 8 24.44 58.42 -10.40
C HIS A 8 24.60 56.91 -10.64
N THR A 9 23.81 56.10 -9.93
CA THR A 9 23.38 54.81 -10.47
C THR A 9 21.87 54.84 -10.66
N SER A 10 21.53 54.69 -11.93
CA SER A 10 20.20 54.64 -12.51
C SER A 10 19.43 53.45 -11.97
N SER A 11 18.19 53.70 -11.55
CA SER A 11 17.16 52.69 -11.39
C SER A 11 16.91 52.04 -12.75
N LYS A 12 17.21 50.75 -12.88
CA LYS A 12 16.69 49.92 -13.97
C LYS A 12 15.48 49.14 -13.46
N PRO A 13 14.39 49.05 -14.24
CA PRO A 13 13.22 48.27 -13.87
C PRO A 13 13.55 46.77 -13.87
N PHE A 14 13.07 46.07 -12.85
CA PHE A 14 13.05 44.62 -12.80
C PHE A 14 12.26 44.11 -14.01
N SER A 15 12.98 43.64 -15.04
CA SER A 15 12.38 42.88 -16.13
C SER A 15 12.00 41.51 -15.61
N THR A 16 10.71 41.23 -15.69
CA THR A 16 10.10 39.91 -15.55
C THR A 16 10.75 38.97 -16.56
N SER A 17 11.75 38.22 -16.10
CA SER A 17 12.28 37.10 -16.88
C SER A 17 11.29 35.96 -16.71
N THR A 18 10.38 35.85 -17.67
CA THR A 18 9.64 34.62 -17.94
C THR A 18 10.66 33.54 -18.23
N VAL A 19 11.07 32.80 -17.21
CA VAL A 19 11.78 31.54 -17.38
C VAL A 19 10.79 30.60 -18.04
N LYS A 20 10.86 30.50 -19.38
CA LYS A 20 10.39 29.30 -20.06
C LYS A 20 11.19 28.16 -19.45
N MET A 21 10.57 27.40 -18.55
CA MET A 21 11.06 26.06 -18.25
C MET A 21 10.99 25.30 -19.56
N SER A 22 12.16 25.13 -20.17
CA SER A 22 12.35 24.17 -21.25
C SER A 22 11.87 22.82 -20.74
N ASP A 23 11.00 22.17 -21.50
CA ASP A 23 10.78 20.73 -21.46
C ASP A 23 12.15 20.05 -21.62
N GLN A 24 12.83 19.82 -20.49
CA GLN A 24 13.95 18.90 -20.45
C GLN A 24 13.33 17.52 -20.40
N ASP A 25 13.33 16.91 -21.58
CA ASP A 25 13.25 15.48 -21.88
C ASP A 25 13.98 14.72 -20.74
N GLY A 26 13.23 14.36 -19.70
CA GLY A 26 13.68 13.41 -18.71
C GLY A 26 13.99 12.09 -19.42
N PRO A 27 14.81 11.20 -18.83
CA PRO A 27 15.13 9.94 -19.48
C PRO A 27 13.84 9.21 -19.86
N LYS A 28 13.56 9.19 -21.18
CA LYS A 28 12.56 8.32 -21.79
C LYS A 28 12.88 6.92 -21.29
N TYR A 29 11.87 6.20 -20.82
CA TYR A 29 11.98 4.94 -20.09
C TYR A 29 12.65 3.86 -20.96
N VAL A 30 13.96 3.93 -21.13
CA VAL A 30 14.76 2.86 -21.70
C VAL A 30 14.81 1.78 -20.64
N ILE A 31 14.47 0.55 -21.04
CA ILE A 31 14.67 -0.65 -20.25
C ILE A 31 16.18 -0.84 -20.07
N ASP A 32 16.80 -0.09 -19.16
CA ASP A 32 18.25 -0.12 -18.96
C ASP A 32 18.69 -1.34 -18.15
N ARG A 33 17.76 -1.99 -17.42
CA ARG A 33 18.05 -3.15 -16.57
C ARG A 33 16.89 -4.13 -16.51
N ILE A 34 17.09 -5.31 -17.08
CA ILE A 34 16.37 -6.51 -16.66
C ILE A 34 17.09 -7.08 -15.43
N LEU A 35 16.34 -7.51 -14.42
CA LEU A 35 16.87 -8.10 -13.18
C LEU A 35 17.84 -9.25 -13.50
N GLY A 36 19.14 -8.98 -13.41
CA GLY A 36 20.19 -9.94 -13.75
C GLY A 36 21.41 -9.32 -14.44
N GLY A 37 21.97 -8.23 -13.90
CA GLY A 37 23.38 -7.82 -14.12
C GLY A 37 23.89 -7.55 -15.55
N GLY A 38 23.05 -7.58 -16.58
CA GLY A 38 23.42 -7.31 -17.97
C GLY A 38 22.57 -6.22 -18.59
N THR A 39 23.19 -5.34 -19.39
CA THR A 39 22.51 -4.48 -20.35
C THR A 39 22.01 -5.35 -21.49
N ALA A 40 20.73 -5.71 -21.49
CA ALA A 40 20.10 -6.38 -22.63
C ALA A 40 19.69 -5.32 -23.65
N SER A 41 20.12 -5.45 -24.91
CA SER A 41 19.67 -4.54 -25.97
C SER A 41 18.21 -4.83 -26.30
N TYR A 42 17.44 -3.80 -26.63
CA TYR A 42 16.05 -3.91 -27.07
C TYR A 42 15.87 -4.93 -28.21
N ASP A 43 16.80 -4.91 -29.17
CA ASP A 43 16.80 -5.81 -30.33
C ASP A 43 17.06 -7.28 -29.93
N ASP A 44 17.73 -7.53 -28.81
CA ASP A 44 17.98 -8.88 -28.28
C ASP A 44 16.70 -9.50 -27.67
N ILE A 45 15.74 -8.67 -27.25
CA ILE A 45 14.53 -9.09 -26.54
C ILE A 45 13.32 -9.19 -27.48
N VAL A 46 13.14 -8.20 -28.36
CA VAL A 46 11.93 -8.03 -29.18
C VAL A 46 12.08 -8.66 -30.57
N GLY A 47 13.30 -8.65 -31.13
CA GLY A 47 13.55 -9.02 -32.53
C GLY A 47 13.02 -7.97 -33.53
N PRO A 48 13.43 -8.02 -34.81
CA PRO A 48 13.31 -6.91 -35.77
C PRO A 48 11.90 -6.72 -36.40
N GLY A 49 10.79 -6.90 -35.66
CA GLY A 49 9.46 -7.01 -36.28
C GLY A 49 8.24 -6.47 -35.54
N ALA A 50 8.40 -5.63 -34.50
CA ALA A 50 7.24 -5.04 -33.82
C ALA A 50 6.53 -4.01 -34.73
N SER A 51 5.20 -4.11 -34.86
CA SER A 51 4.39 -3.23 -35.72
C SER A 51 4.40 -1.77 -35.27
N GLU A 52 4.32 -0.84 -36.23
CA GLU A 52 4.54 0.61 -36.04
C GLU A 52 3.29 1.42 -35.66
N SER A 53 2.10 0.82 -35.50
CA SER A 53 0.88 1.62 -35.25
C SER A 53 0.30 1.40 -33.86
N SER A 54 0.15 2.47 -33.09
CA SER A 54 -0.76 2.53 -31.94
C SER A 54 -2.05 3.25 -32.35
N THR A 55 -3.17 2.53 -32.31
CA THR A 55 -4.49 3.16 -32.28
C THR A 55 -4.78 3.64 -30.86
N PRO A 56 -5.55 4.74 -30.66
CA PRO A 56 -5.96 5.15 -29.32
C PRO A 56 -6.81 4.03 -28.69
N HIS A 57 -6.24 3.33 -27.72
CA HIS A 57 -6.91 2.26 -27.00
C HIS A 57 -7.47 2.78 -25.67
N GLU A 58 -8.54 2.16 -25.20
CA GLU A 58 -9.05 2.37 -23.84
C GLU A 58 -8.01 1.90 -22.81
N ARG A 59 -7.88 2.61 -21.69
CA ARG A 59 -6.96 2.19 -20.62
C ARG A 59 -7.41 0.86 -20.05
N VAL A 60 -6.50 -0.12 -20.08
CA VAL A 60 -6.71 -1.44 -19.48
C VAL A 60 -6.48 -1.37 -17.96
N TRP A 61 -5.57 -0.49 -17.52
CA TRP A 61 -5.22 -0.29 -16.12
C TRP A 61 -5.65 1.10 -15.62
N PRO A 62 -6.11 1.21 -14.36
CA PRO A 62 -6.50 2.50 -13.80
C PRO A 62 -5.27 3.38 -13.54
N ALA A 63 -5.46 4.70 -13.60
CA ALA A 63 -4.41 5.68 -13.28
C ALA A 63 -3.99 5.64 -11.80
N ILE A 64 -4.93 5.25 -10.93
CA ILE A 64 -4.73 5.10 -9.48
C ILE A 64 -4.96 3.62 -9.14
N PRO A 65 -4.02 2.97 -8.43
CA PRO A 65 -4.20 1.59 -7.99
C PRO A 65 -5.45 1.44 -7.11
N PRO A 66 -6.28 0.40 -7.29
CA PRO A 66 -7.46 0.15 -6.47
C PRO A 66 -7.14 0.08 -4.96
N GLU A 67 -5.98 -0.47 -4.58
CA GLU A 67 -5.53 -0.55 -3.18
C GLU A 67 -5.28 0.83 -2.53
N TYR A 68 -5.10 1.90 -3.32
CA TYR A 68 -4.87 3.25 -2.81
C TYR A 68 -6.17 3.95 -2.47
N CYS A 69 -7.28 3.45 -3.00
CA CYS A 69 -8.61 3.95 -2.71
C CYS A 69 -9.11 3.48 -1.33
N PRO A 70 -10.03 4.23 -0.69
CA PRO A 70 -10.77 3.73 0.45
C PRO A 70 -11.44 2.38 0.13
N PRO A 71 -11.60 1.49 1.13
CA PRO A 71 -12.37 0.26 0.94
C PRO A 71 -13.80 0.59 0.54
N SER A 72 -14.42 -0.28 -0.26
CA SER A 72 -15.85 -0.19 -0.52
C SER A 72 -16.66 -0.61 0.72
N PRO A 73 -17.93 -0.19 0.86
CA PRO A 73 -18.76 -0.52 2.02
C PRO A 73 -18.89 -2.03 2.27
N GLU A 74 -18.85 -2.84 1.21
CA GLU A 74 -18.99 -4.29 1.28
C GLU A 74 -17.83 -4.97 2.02
N ILE A 75 -16.62 -4.39 1.95
CA ILE A 75 -15.40 -4.94 2.57
C ILE A 75 -14.92 -4.12 3.78
N GLU A 76 -15.60 -3.03 4.10
CA GLU A 76 -15.20 -2.08 5.15
C GLU A 76 -15.05 -2.76 6.51
N ASN A 77 -15.96 -3.67 6.87
CA ASN A 77 -15.88 -4.43 8.12
C ASN A 77 -14.63 -5.32 8.18
N ALA A 78 -14.26 -5.96 7.07
CA ALA A 78 -13.06 -6.78 6.98
C ALA A 78 -11.79 -5.94 7.10
N VAL A 79 -11.77 -4.78 6.45
CA VAL A 79 -10.66 -3.83 6.56
C VAL A 79 -10.56 -3.25 7.97
N LYS A 80 -11.69 -2.96 8.61
CA LYS A 80 -11.76 -2.46 9.99
C LYS A 80 -11.13 -3.42 10.97
N GLU A 81 -11.48 -4.70 10.91
CA GLU A 81 -10.84 -5.71 11.76
C GLU A 81 -9.33 -5.78 11.51
N GLY A 82 -8.88 -5.63 10.25
CA GLY A 82 -7.47 -5.54 9.89
C GLY A 82 -6.66 -4.45 10.59
N TYR A 83 -7.29 -3.38 11.07
CA TYR A 83 -6.61 -2.31 11.84
C TYR A 83 -6.33 -2.68 13.30
N LEU A 84 -6.73 -3.87 13.74
CA LEU A 84 -6.41 -4.41 15.06
C LEU A 84 -4.99 -4.98 15.16
N LYS A 85 -4.03 -4.37 14.44
CA LYS A 85 -2.60 -4.74 14.45
C LYS A 85 -2.01 -4.87 15.86
N ARG A 86 -2.57 -4.14 16.83
CA ARG A 86 -2.14 -4.16 18.24
C ARG A 86 -2.52 -5.43 18.98
N VAL A 87 -3.56 -6.14 18.54
CA VAL A 87 -3.97 -7.44 19.09
C VAL A 87 -2.93 -8.48 18.70
N LEU A 88 -2.58 -8.55 17.41
CA LEU A 88 -1.62 -9.53 16.90
C LEU A 88 -0.17 -9.15 17.18
N THR A 89 0.38 -9.61 18.31
CA THR A 89 1.76 -9.28 18.70
C THR A 89 2.65 -10.52 18.86
N PRO A 90 3.93 -10.46 18.46
CA PRO A 90 4.86 -11.60 18.58
C PRO A 90 5.36 -11.80 20.02
N THR A 91 5.32 -10.76 20.85
CA THR A 91 5.71 -10.84 22.26
C THR A 91 4.59 -10.21 23.08
N PRO A 92 3.56 -11.00 23.43
CA PRO A 92 2.49 -10.53 24.30
C PRO A 92 3.04 -10.14 25.68
N LEU A 93 2.45 -9.10 26.27
CA LEU A 93 2.63 -8.73 27.68
C LEU A 93 1.77 -9.64 28.57
N PRO A 94 2.04 -9.73 29.89
CA PRO A 94 1.26 -10.59 30.79
C PRO A 94 -0.24 -10.27 30.83
N ASP A 95 -0.59 -9.01 30.60
CA ASP A 95 -1.98 -8.53 30.59
C ASP A 95 -2.60 -8.54 29.17
N ASP A 96 -1.86 -8.98 28.14
CA ASP A 96 -2.41 -9.08 26.79
C ASP A 96 -3.42 -10.24 26.72
N ASP A 97 -4.54 -9.99 26.06
CA ASP A 97 -5.64 -10.94 25.92
C ASP A 97 -5.32 -11.99 24.83
N LEU A 98 -4.69 -13.08 25.24
CA LEU A 98 -4.34 -14.20 24.34
C LEU A 98 -5.56 -14.89 23.75
N GLN A 99 -6.69 -14.91 24.45
CA GLN A 99 -7.93 -15.46 23.93
C GLN A 99 -8.43 -14.61 22.76
N LEU A 100 -8.42 -13.28 22.92
CA LEU A 100 -8.76 -12.35 21.85
C LEU A 100 -7.83 -12.49 20.64
N MET A 101 -6.52 -12.68 20.85
CA MET A 101 -5.59 -13.00 19.76
C MET A 101 -6.00 -14.27 19.02
N SER A 102 -6.38 -15.32 19.76
CA SER A 102 -6.78 -16.60 19.20
C SER A 102 -8.09 -16.49 18.43
N ASP A 103 -9.06 -15.74 18.96
CA ASP A 103 -10.33 -15.44 18.33
C ASP A 103 -10.13 -14.57 17.08
N TYR A 104 -9.19 -13.62 17.11
CA TYR A 104 -8.85 -12.83 15.93
C TYR A 104 -8.30 -13.70 14.79
N LEU A 105 -7.38 -14.62 15.09
CA LEU A 105 -6.93 -15.60 14.08
C LEU A 105 -8.09 -16.48 13.59
N LEU A 106 -9.05 -16.81 14.46
CA LEU A 106 -10.18 -17.66 14.08
C LEU A 106 -11.07 -16.91 13.10
N SER A 107 -11.35 -15.63 13.37
CA SER A 107 -12.05 -14.73 12.45
C SER A 107 -11.40 -14.76 11.07
N LEU A 108 -10.07 -14.59 11.00
CA LEU A 108 -9.36 -14.63 9.72
C LEU A 108 -9.37 -16.01 9.02
N GLU A 109 -9.46 -17.10 9.78
CA GLU A 109 -9.51 -18.46 9.25
C GLU A 109 -10.89 -18.81 8.67
N THR A 110 -11.97 -18.23 9.20
CA THR A 110 -13.35 -18.65 8.90
C THR A 110 -14.17 -17.64 8.09
N ARG A 111 -13.73 -16.37 8.01
CA ARG A 111 -14.46 -15.33 7.28
C ARG A 111 -14.52 -15.60 5.77
N ASP A 112 -15.69 -15.37 5.20
CA ASP A 112 -16.02 -15.53 3.78
C ASP A 112 -16.07 -14.21 3.01
N ASP A 113 -15.99 -13.08 3.70
CA ASP A 113 -15.99 -11.72 3.15
C ASP A 113 -14.57 -11.15 3.00
N LEU A 114 -13.53 -11.97 3.22
CA LEU A 114 -12.16 -11.59 2.88
C LEU A 114 -12.01 -11.53 1.37
N THR A 115 -11.40 -10.46 0.87
CA THR A 115 -11.09 -10.31 -0.55
C THR A 115 -9.61 -10.00 -0.76
N VAL A 116 -9.13 -10.13 -2.00
CA VAL A 116 -7.75 -9.77 -2.34
C VAL A 116 -7.47 -8.30 -2.01
N HIS A 117 -8.46 -7.41 -2.15
CA HIS A 117 -8.31 -6.01 -1.76
C HIS A 117 -8.18 -5.83 -0.26
N VAL A 118 -8.98 -6.54 0.55
CA VAL A 118 -8.85 -6.52 2.02
C VAL A 118 -7.44 -6.88 2.45
N LEU A 119 -6.88 -7.95 1.88
CA LEU A 119 -5.53 -8.42 2.22
C LEU A 119 -4.46 -7.37 1.88
N ARG A 120 -4.58 -6.70 0.73
CA ARG A 120 -3.66 -5.64 0.30
C ARG A 120 -3.77 -4.39 1.17
N GLN A 121 -4.98 -4.01 1.59
CA GLN A 121 -5.21 -2.78 2.35
C GLN A 121 -4.82 -2.88 3.83
N THR A 122 -4.93 -4.06 4.44
CA THR A 122 -4.82 -4.23 5.90
C THR A 122 -3.41 -4.55 6.38
N GLU A 123 -2.46 -4.78 5.47
CA GLU A 123 -1.14 -5.37 5.78
C GLU A 123 -1.27 -6.66 6.62
N ALA A 124 -2.40 -7.37 6.54
CA ALA A 124 -2.68 -8.52 7.40
C ALA A 124 -1.60 -9.59 7.29
N ARG A 125 -1.01 -9.76 6.10
CA ARG A 125 0.14 -10.64 5.86
C ARG A 125 1.34 -10.31 6.75
N SER A 126 1.70 -9.03 6.85
CA SER A 126 2.80 -8.59 7.71
C SER A 126 2.51 -8.92 9.18
N GLN A 127 1.27 -8.72 9.63
CA GLN A 127 0.85 -9.03 10.99
C GLN A 127 0.89 -10.53 11.29
N ILE A 128 0.38 -11.37 10.39
CA ILE A 128 0.48 -12.82 10.54
C ILE A 128 1.92 -13.32 10.48
N GLY A 129 2.76 -12.71 9.65
CA GLY A 129 4.20 -12.96 9.64
C GLY A 129 4.86 -12.65 11.00
N LEU A 130 4.36 -11.63 11.72
CA LEU A 130 4.79 -11.36 13.10
C LEU A 130 4.30 -12.44 14.06
N VAL A 131 3.01 -12.80 14.04
CA VAL A 131 2.44 -13.84 14.91
C VAL A 131 3.12 -15.20 14.71
N ARG A 132 3.55 -15.53 13.49
CA ARG A 132 4.35 -16.74 13.24
C ARG A 132 5.67 -16.78 14.03
N ARG A 133 6.18 -15.63 14.44
CA ARG A 133 7.39 -15.46 15.26
C ARG A 133 7.07 -15.30 16.75
N ILE A 134 5.88 -15.71 17.18
CA ILE A 134 5.43 -15.58 18.57
C ILE A 134 6.40 -16.26 19.53
N ARG A 135 6.64 -15.60 20.66
CA ARG A 135 7.55 -16.03 21.73
C ARG A 135 6.76 -16.29 23.01
N LEU A 136 5.84 -17.24 22.95
CA LEU A 136 5.06 -17.70 24.10
C LEU A 136 5.52 -19.08 24.54
N ASN A 137 5.66 -19.28 25.85
CA ASN A 137 5.97 -20.59 26.43
C ASN A 137 4.79 -21.57 26.27
N ASP A 138 3.57 -21.06 26.16
CA ASP A 138 2.31 -21.81 26.09
C ASP A 138 1.65 -21.78 24.69
N ASP A 139 2.43 -21.52 23.63
CA ASP A 139 1.93 -21.48 22.23
C ASP A 139 1.13 -22.75 21.84
N THR A 140 1.35 -23.88 22.51
CA THR A 140 0.62 -25.13 22.32
C THR A 140 -0.89 -25.03 22.59
N ARG A 141 -1.33 -24.13 23.49
CA ARG A 141 -2.75 -23.98 23.85
C ARG A 141 -3.59 -23.45 22.68
N TYR A 142 -3.11 -22.39 22.04
CA TYR A 142 -3.83 -21.70 20.96
C TYR A 142 -3.27 -21.98 19.57
N ASN A 143 -2.11 -22.65 19.50
CA ASN A 143 -1.41 -23.02 18.28
C ASN A 143 -1.14 -21.82 17.35
N PHE A 144 -0.79 -20.65 17.91
CA PHE A 144 -0.69 -19.41 17.14
C PHE A 144 0.29 -19.55 15.98
N LYS A 145 1.46 -20.16 16.21
CA LYS A 145 2.47 -20.34 15.17
C LYS A 145 1.99 -21.18 14.00
N SER A 146 1.34 -22.32 14.29
CA SER A 146 0.81 -23.23 13.28
C SER A 146 -0.31 -22.59 12.48
N ARG A 147 -1.24 -21.90 13.16
CA ARG A 147 -2.36 -21.15 12.58
C ARG A 147 -1.88 -20.01 11.68
N ALA A 148 -0.96 -19.19 12.18
CA ALA A 148 -0.34 -18.11 11.41
C ALA A 148 0.40 -18.65 10.17
N THR A 149 1.10 -19.78 10.29
CA THR A 149 1.78 -20.41 9.14
C THR A 149 0.78 -20.90 8.09
N ALA A 150 -0.35 -21.48 8.51
CA ALA A 150 -1.42 -21.90 7.60
C ALA A 150 -2.06 -20.69 6.89
N LEU A 151 -2.36 -19.63 7.63
CA LEU A 151 -2.88 -18.36 7.08
C LEU A 151 -1.93 -17.73 6.06
N GLU A 152 -0.63 -17.64 6.39
CA GLU A 152 0.38 -17.10 5.47
C GLU A 152 0.47 -17.92 4.17
N LYS A 153 0.44 -19.26 4.29
CA LYS A 153 0.49 -20.16 3.13
C LYS A 153 -0.76 -20.03 2.27
N HIS A 154 -1.93 -19.98 2.88
CA HIS A 154 -3.20 -19.80 2.19
C HIS A 154 -3.22 -18.51 1.38
N TRP A 155 -2.89 -17.38 2.02
CA TRP A 155 -2.85 -16.08 1.34
C TRP A 155 -1.79 -16.00 0.26
N SER A 156 -0.63 -16.62 0.46
CA SER A 156 0.39 -16.72 -0.59
C SER A 156 -0.12 -17.49 -1.82
N SER A 157 -0.91 -18.55 -1.61
CA SER A 157 -1.50 -19.31 -2.72
C SER A 157 -2.56 -18.51 -3.50
N ILE A 158 -3.28 -17.63 -2.82
CA ILE A 158 -4.25 -16.73 -3.46
C ILE A 158 -3.53 -15.68 -4.30
N GLU A 159 -2.47 -15.08 -3.78
CA GLU A 159 -1.65 -14.14 -4.54
C GLU A 159 -1.06 -14.80 -5.81
N SER A 160 -0.59 -16.05 -5.73
CA SER A 160 -0.08 -16.75 -6.92
C SER A 160 -1.19 -17.06 -7.94
N LEU A 161 -2.42 -17.36 -7.50
CA LEU A 161 -3.54 -17.50 -8.45
C LEU A 161 -3.85 -16.17 -9.18
N THR A 162 -3.61 -15.03 -8.54
CA THR A 162 -3.82 -13.73 -9.20
C THR A 162 -2.75 -13.38 -10.24
N SER A 163 -1.59 -14.04 -10.24
CA SER A 163 -0.54 -13.76 -11.25
C SER A 163 -0.84 -14.30 -12.65
N GLU A 164 -1.78 -15.24 -12.77
CA GLU A 164 -2.21 -15.83 -14.05
C GLU A 164 -3.51 -15.19 -14.59
N SER A 165 -4.03 -14.19 -13.89
CA SER A 165 -5.32 -13.58 -14.21
C SER A 165 -5.21 -12.50 -15.29
N THR A 166 -6.28 -12.32 -16.06
CA THR A 166 -6.40 -11.19 -17.01
C THR A 166 -6.47 -9.84 -16.27
N PRO A 167 -6.15 -8.70 -16.90
CA PRO A 167 -6.24 -7.39 -16.24
C PRO A 167 -7.60 -7.12 -15.58
N LYS A 168 -8.71 -7.44 -16.28
CA LYS A 168 -10.07 -7.30 -15.74
C LYS A 168 -10.27 -8.11 -14.46
N GLU A 169 -9.74 -9.32 -14.45
CA GLU A 169 -9.81 -10.24 -13.33
C GLU A 169 -8.91 -9.84 -12.15
N MET A 170 -7.78 -9.22 -12.44
CA MET A 170 -6.86 -8.69 -11.42
C MET A 170 -7.41 -7.43 -10.73
N LEU A 171 -8.22 -6.65 -11.45
CA LEU A 171 -8.91 -5.46 -10.94
C LEU A 171 -10.23 -5.82 -10.23
N ALA A 172 -10.82 -6.97 -10.53
CA ALA A 172 -12.02 -7.43 -9.85
C ALA A 172 -11.72 -7.74 -8.38
N ASP A 173 -12.60 -7.29 -7.48
CA ASP A 173 -12.51 -7.72 -6.11
C ASP A 173 -13.07 -9.13 -5.96
N ARG A 174 -12.18 -10.08 -5.66
CA ARG A 174 -12.50 -11.52 -5.64
C ARG A 174 -12.60 -12.00 -4.20
N PRO A 175 -13.67 -12.72 -3.83
CA PRO A 175 -13.76 -13.35 -2.54
C PRO A 175 -12.67 -14.41 -2.41
N VAL A 176 -12.13 -14.51 -1.21
CA VAL A 176 -11.15 -15.49 -0.81
C VAL A 176 -11.86 -16.55 -0.01
N ALA A 177 -11.74 -17.81 -0.43
CA ALA A 177 -12.28 -18.92 0.34
C ALA A 177 -11.63 -18.95 1.74
N PRO A 178 -12.40 -19.21 2.80
CA PRO A 178 -11.85 -19.38 4.14
C PRO A 178 -10.96 -20.62 4.20
N ILE A 179 -10.03 -20.64 5.16
CA ILE A 179 -9.19 -21.82 5.43
C ILE A 179 -10.01 -22.89 6.13
N ARG A 180 -10.93 -22.46 6.99
CA ARG A 180 -11.81 -23.32 7.78
C ARG A 180 -13.25 -22.97 7.48
N ILE A 181 -13.99 -23.94 6.99
CA ILE A 181 -15.43 -23.80 6.73
C ILE A 181 -16.23 -24.10 8.00
N GLU A 182 -15.69 -24.97 8.86
CA GLU A 182 -16.32 -25.37 10.12
C GLU A 182 -15.78 -24.54 11.28
N LEU A 183 -16.71 -24.01 12.07
CA LEU A 183 -16.39 -23.37 13.35
C LEU A 183 -16.14 -24.45 14.42
N PRO A 184 -15.25 -24.20 15.38
CA PRO A 184 -15.12 -25.04 16.57
C PRO A 184 -16.47 -25.23 17.30
N ASP A 185 -16.70 -26.41 17.89
CA ASP A 185 -17.97 -26.78 18.56
C ASP A 185 -18.37 -25.81 19.69
N ASP A 186 -17.41 -25.11 20.28
CA ASP A 186 -17.63 -24.11 21.33
C ASP A 186 -18.10 -22.75 20.79
N LYS A 187 -18.15 -22.56 19.46
CA LYS A 187 -18.59 -21.32 18.83
C LYS A 187 -20.01 -21.48 18.25
N PRO A 188 -20.91 -20.49 18.45
CA PRO A 188 -22.24 -20.54 17.87
C PRO A 188 -22.19 -20.45 16.34
N ALA A 189 -23.20 -20.99 15.66
CA ALA A 189 -23.37 -20.80 14.23
C ALA A 189 -23.43 -19.30 13.90
N GLY A 190 -22.67 -18.87 12.88
CA GLY A 190 -22.56 -17.46 12.51
C GLY A 190 -21.73 -16.62 13.49
N TRP A 191 -20.87 -17.24 14.30
CA TRP A 191 -19.95 -16.54 15.19
C TRP A 191 -19.17 -15.45 14.45
N LYS A 192 -19.09 -14.28 15.09
CA LYS A 192 -18.27 -13.14 14.66
C LYS A 192 -17.39 -12.72 15.82
N LEU A 193 -16.22 -12.17 15.48
CA LEU A 193 -15.30 -11.62 16.46
C LEU A 193 -15.98 -10.48 17.23
N ASP A 194 -16.11 -10.64 18.55
CA ASP A 194 -16.49 -9.55 19.44
C ASP A 194 -15.24 -8.84 19.95
N LEU A 195 -15.16 -7.54 19.67
CA LEU A 195 -14.03 -6.69 20.05
C LEU A 195 -14.27 -5.96 21.37
N GLY A 196 -15.53 -5.93 21.82
CA GLY A 196 -16.02 -4.97 22.80
C GLY A 196 -16.07 -3.54 22.24
N GLU A 197 -16.81 -2.67 22.93
CA GLU A 197 -17.09 -1.29 22.49
C GLU A 197 -15.81 -0.47 22.26
N THR A 198 -14.85 -0.54 23.18
CA THR A 198 -13.63 0.29 23.11
C THR A 198 -12.76 -0.03 21.90
N ARG A 199 -12.50 -1.31 21.62
CA ARG A 199 -11.64 -1.72 20.49
C ARG A 199 -12.36 -1.59 19.16
N ALA A 200 -13.67 -1.81 19.14
CA ALA A 200 -14.49 -1.54 17.97
C ALA A 200 -14.43 -0.04 17.60
N ALA A 201 -14.52 0.85 18.59
CA ALA A 201 -14.37 2.29 18.39
C ALA A 201 -12.95 2.68 17.92
N GLU A 202 -11.89 2.08 18.49
CA GLU A 202 -10.51 2.31 18.04
C GLU A 202 -10.31 1.87 16.59
N ALA A 203 -10.78 0.68 16.22
CA ALA A 203 -10.67 0.17 14.86
C ALA A 203 -11.45 1.04 13.86
N GLN A 204 -12.65 1.49 14.23
CA GLN A 204 -13.43 2.45 13.46
C GLN A 204 -12.67 3.77 13.26
N ARG A 205 -12.08 4.31 14.33
CA ARG A 205 -11.32 5.55 14.26
C ARG A 205 -10.09 5.42 13.36
N GLN A 206 -9.38 4.29 13.41
CA GLN A 206 -8.25 4.05 12.50
C GLN A 206 -8.67 3.99 11.03
N LEU A 207 -9.81 3.35 10.74
CA LEU A 207 -10.38 3.33 9.40
C LEU A 207 -10.74 4.74 8.91
N GLU A 208 -11.42 5.54 9.73
CA GLU A 208 -11.77 6.94 9.42
C GLU A 208 -10.52 7.77 9.12
N LEU A 209 -9.50 7.71 9.99
CA LEU A 209 -8.24 8.42 9.79
C LEU A 209 -7.55 7.97 8.49
N ASN A 210 -7.58 6.68 8.17
CA ASN A 210 -7.01 6.19 6.92
C ASN A 210 -7.80 6.65 5.69
N ASN A 211 -9.12 6.73 5.78
CA ASN A 211 -9.99 7.22 4.71
C ASN A 211 -9.77 8.72 4.45
N ILE A 212 -9.68 9.55 5.50
CA ILE A 212 -9.31 10.96 5.39
C ILE A 212 -7.99 11.10 4.62
N TRP A 213 -7.01 10.27 4.96
CA TRP A 213 -5.71 10.30 4.30
C TRP A 213 -5.77 9.92 2.82
N LYS A 214 -6.38 8.77 2.54
CA LYS A 214 -6.54 8.25 1.17
C LYS A 214 -7.33 9.22 0.30
N ASN A 215 -8.38 9.84 0.83
CA ASN A 215 -9.17 10.83 0.10
C ASN A 215 -8.34 12.07 -0.27
N ARG A 216 -7.52 12.59 0.65
CA ARG A 216 -6.59 13.68 0.31
C ARG A 216 -5.61 13.28 -0.77
N CYS A 217 -5.04 12.07 -0.68
CA CYS A 217 -4.13 11.55 -1.70
C CYS A 217 -4.81 11.41 -3.06
N ILE A 218 -6.04 10.89 -3.14
CA ILE A 218 -6.81 10.82 -4.38
C ILE A 218 -7.04 12.22 -4.95
N LYS A 219 -7.42 13.19 -4.12
CA LYS A 219 -7.63 14.58 -4.57
C LYS A 219 -6.34 15.14 -5.17
N TYR A 220 -5.20 14.93 -4.52
CA TYR A 220 -3.88 15.30 -5.05
C TYR A 220 -3.58 14.59 -6.37
N TRP A 221 -3.75 13.27 -6.44
CA TRP A 221 -3.39 12.46 -7.60
C TRP A 221 -4.25 12.71 -8.83
N THR A 222 -5.50 13.11 -8.62
CA THR A 222 -6.43 13.45 -9.70
C THR A 222 -6.26 14.88 -10.20
N THR A 223 -5.67 15.79 -9.41
CA THR A 223 -5.56 17.21 -9.76
C THR A 223 -4.13 17.66 -10.09
N VAL A 224 -3.12 17.04 -9.48
CA VAL A 224 -1.71 17.42 -9.61
C VAL A 224 -0.94 16.39 -10.41
N GLN A 225 -0.79 15.17 -9.88
CA GLN A 225 0.00 14.13 -10.53
C GLN A 225 -0.40 12.73 -10.04
N PRO A 226 -0.77 11.79 -10.93
CA PRO A 226 -1.11 10.42 -10.53
C PRO A 226 0.12 9.66 -9.99
N PRO A 227 -0.07 8.59 -9.20
CA PRO A 227 1.02 7.75 -8.72
C PRO A 227 1.87 7.25 -9.89
N ARG A 228 3.20 7.31 -9.72
CA ARG A 228 4.12 6.91 -10.79
C ARG A 228 4.14 5.39 -10.94
N THR A 229 4.16 4.94 -12.20
CA THR A 229 4.53 3.56 -12.53
C THR A 229 6.05 3.47 -12.59
N ILE A 230 6.63 2.59 -11.76
CA ILE A 230 8.08 2.38 -11.64
C ILE A 230 8.59 1.22 -12.50
N GLY A 231 7.68 0.47 -13.12
CA GLY A 231 8.02 -0.61 -14.03
C GLY A 231 6.80 -1.39 -14.52
N TRP A 232 7.05 -2.45 -15.29
CA TRP A 232 6.02 -3.28 -15.88
C TRP A 232 6.39 -4.76 -15.75
N VAL A 233 5.40 -5.60 -15.41
CA VAL A 233 5.54 -7.06 -15.33
C VAL A 233 4.85 -7.69 -16.54
N PRO A 234 5.54 -8.49 -17.37
CA PRO A 234 4.88 -9.24 -18.43
C PRO A 234 3.98 -10.32 -17.83
N LEU A 235 2.75 -10.42 -18.33
CA LEU A 235 1.77 -11.45 -17.95
C LEU A 235 1.91 -12.72 -18.81
N VAL A 236 2.60 -12.63 -19.95
CA VAL A 236 2.87 -13.76 -20.86
C VAL A 236 4.32 -13.74 -21.32
N GLY A 237 4.91 -14.92 -21.57
CA GLY A 237 6.33 -15.05 -21.89
C GLY A 237 6.78 -14.32 -23.17
N ASP A 238 5.86 -14.06 -24.10
CA ASP A 238 6.09 -13.36 -25.37
C ASP A 238 5.52 -11.93 -25.38
N ALA A 239 5.16 -11.36 -24.22
CA ALA A 239 4.50 -10.05 -24.10
C ALA A 239 5.25 -8.93 -24.85
N TRP A 240 6.57 -8.92 -24.77
CA TRP A 240 7.43 -7.92 -25.43
C TRP A 240 7.32 -7.92 -26.95
N LYS A 241 6.92 -9.03 -27.58
CA LYS A 241 6.75 -9.13 -29.04
C LYS A 241 5.36 -8.71 -29.52
N LYS A 242 4.42 -8.57 -28.58
CA LYS A 242 2.99 -8.30 -28.86
C LYS A 242 2.64 -6.81 -28.80
N VAL A 243 3.55 -5.98 -28.30
CA VAL A 243 3.33 -4.54 -28.13
C VAL A 243 4.08 -3.78 -29.24
N PRO A 244 3.46 -2.76 -29.85
CA PRO A 244 4.14 -1.88 -30.80
C PRO A 244 5.44 -1.30 -30.24
N ARG A 245 6.44 -1.14 -31.10
CA ARG A 245 7.75 -0.62 -30.69
C ARG A 245 7.65 0.77 -30.06
N ALA A 246 6.82 1.63 -30.64
CA ALA A 246 6.60 2.99 -30.15
C ALA A 246 6.07 3.01 -28.70
N ASP A 247 5.17 2.11 -28.34
CA ASP A 247 4.60 2.05 -26.98
C ASP A 247 5.64 1.56 -25.96
N LEU A 248 6.51 0.61 -26.37
CA LEU A 248 7.63 0.15 -25.57
C LEU A 248 8.68 1.24 -25.35
N GLU A 249 9.01 2.02 -26.38
CA GLU A 249 9.96 3.13 -26.30
C GLU A 249 9.41 4.32 -25.48
N ASN A 250 8.10 4.54 -25.52
CA ASN A 250 7.42 5.56 -24.71
C ASN A 250 7.29 5.14 -23.23
N GLY A 251 7.34 3.84 -22.93
CA GLY A 251 7.23 3.30 -21.57
C GLY A 251 5.82 3.36 -20.97
N ASP A 252 4.81 3.75 -21.76
CA ASP A 252 3.41 3.81 -21.35
C ASP A 252 2.64 2.58 -21.86
N LEU A 253 2.52 1.57 -21.00
CA LEU A 253 1.88 0.30 -21.31
C LEU A 253 0.49 0.15 -20.66
N PHE A 254 -0.13 1.25 -20.19
CA PHE A 254 -1.44 1.25 -19.51
C PHE A 254 -2.58 0.72 -20.39
N PHE A 255 -2.38 0.74 -21.70
CA PHE A 255 -3.35 0.33 -22.72
C PHE A 255 -3.14 -1.12 -23.18
N THR A 256 -2.10 -1.78 -22.68
CA THR A 256 -1.74 -3.14 -23.12
C THR A 256 -2.23 -4.18 -22.11
N PRO A 257 -2.88 -5.26 -22.57
CA PRO A 257 -3.35 -6.32 -21.67
C PRO A 257 -2.25 -7.34 -21.30
N TYR A 258 -1.05 -7.22 -21.90
CA TYR A 258 0.05 -8.17 -21.72
C TYR A 258 1.03 -7.78 -20.62
N PHE A 259 0.93 -6.54 -20.13
CA PHE A 259 1.77 -6.03 -19.06
C PHE A 259 0.90 -5.54 -17.91
N ARG A 260 1.38 -5.76 -16.69
CA ARG A 260 0.83 -5.18 -15.48
C ARG A 260 1.75 -4.07 -14.97
N PRO A 261 1.24 -2.88 -14.61
CA PRO A 261 2.06 -1.83 -14.02
C PRO A 261 2.54 -2.24 -12.62
N ILE A 262 3.76 -1.84 -12.31
CA ILE A 262 4.31 -1.78 -10.96
C ILE A 262 4.21 -0.31 -10.54
N TRP A 263 3.23 0.02 -9.71
CA TRP A 263 3.14 1.36 -9.13
C TRP A 263 4.16 1.55 -8.02
N GLU A 264 4.66 2.77 -7.85
CA GLU A 264 5.41 3.14 -6.65
C GLU A 264 4.53 2.92 -5.42
N SER A 265 5.11 2.52 -4.29
CA SER A 265 4.32 2.23 -3.08
C SER A 265 3.46 3.40 -2.62
N PHE A 266 2.32 3.12 -1.98
CA PHE A 266 1.42 4.15 -1.42
C PHE A 266 2.18 5.15 -0.55
N GLY A 267 3.10 4.67 0.30
CA GLY A 267 3.90 5.53 1.18
C GLY A 267 4.77 6.53 0.41
N MET A 268 5.32 6.14 -0.74
CA MET A 268 6.08 7.04 -1.61
C MET A 268 5.16 7.99 -2.40
N ALA A 269 4.13 7.45 -3.05
CA ALA A 269 3.17 8.24 -3.84
C ALA A 269 2.44 9.31 -3.03
N SER A 270 2.28 9.07 -1.72
CA SER A 270 1.55 9.97 -0.82
C SER A 270 2.43 11.00 -0.11
N MET A 271 3.76 10.97 -0.30
CA MET A 271 4.66 11.95 0.34
C MET A 271 4.28 13.37 -0.08
N ASP A 272 4.13 13.62 -1.38
CA ASP A 272 3.83 14.98 -1.86
C ASP A 272 2.41 15.43 -1.47
N ALA A 273 1.45 14.50 -1.49
CA ALA A 273 0.09 14.74 -0.98
C ALA A 273 0.06 15.12 0.51
N SER A 274 1.09 14.74 1.28
CA SER A 274 1.16 15.01 2.73
C SER A 274 1.37 16.49 3.03
N PHE A 275 2.09 17.17 2.14
CA PHE A 275 2.49 18.57 2.25
C PHE A 275 1.71 19.48 1.30
N TRP A 276 1.01 18.90 0.32
CA TRP A 276 0.12 19.63 -0.56
C TRP A 276 -1.07 20.21 0.19
N THR A 277 -1.39 21.47 -0.09
CA THR A 277 -2.65 22.11 0.28
C THR A 277 -3.48 22.27 -0.97
N ASP A 278 -4.70 21.75 -0.93
CA ASP A 278 -5.60 21.88 -2.06
C ASP A 278 -6.09 23.34 -2.19
N PRO A 279 -5.86 24.01 -3.34
CA PRO A 279 -6.34 25.38 -3.56
C PRO A 279 -7.86 25.52 -3.50
N SER A 280 -8.60 24.43 -3.69
CA SER A 280 -10.07 24.38 -3.65
C SER A 280 -10.64 23.87 -2.32
N SER A 281 -9.77 23.58 -1.34
CA SER A 281 -10.17 23.05 -0.03
C SER A 281 -10.89 24.10 0.79
N THR A 282 -11.93 23.68 1.49
CA THR A 282 -12.57 24.47 2.53
C THR A 282 -11.69 24.56 3.78
N THR A 283 -11.95 25.55 4.64
CA THR A 283 -11.20 25.68 5.90
C THR A 283 -11.43 24.46 6.78
N GLU A 284 -12.66 23.95 6.78
CA GLU A 284 -13.10 22.78 7.53
C GLU A 284 -12.34 21.51 7.11
N GLU A 285 -12.16 21.27 5.80
CA GLU A 285 -11.39 20.14 5.27
C GLU A 285 -9.90 20.21 5.68
N GLU A 286 -9.30 21.40 5.66
CA GLU A 286 -7.90 21.58 6.08
C GLU A 286 -7.72 21.47 7.61
N ASP A 287 -8.71 21.87 8.39
CA ASP A 287 -8.75 21.67 9.84
C ASP A 287 -8.90 20.18 10.19
N GLU A 288 -9.79 19.46 9.49
CA GLU A 288 -9.96 18.01 9.63
C GLU A 288 -8.66 17.26 9.31
N TYR A 289 -7.98 17.64 8.23
CA TYR A 289 -6.71 17.01 7.85
C TYR A 289 -5.59 17.33 8.86
N ARG A 290 -5.53 18.55 9.40
CA ARG A 290 -4.59 18.88 10.50
C ARG A 290 -4.85 18.04 11.74
N LYS A 291 -6.12 17.89 12.12
CA LYS A 291 -6.54 17.04 13.24
C LYS A 291 -6.12 15.59 13.01
N TYR A 292 -6.36 15.05 11.80
CA TYR A 292 -5.87 13.73 11.40
C TYR A 292 -4.35 13.58 11.59
N ARG A 293 -3.54 14.55 11.13
CA ARG A 293 -2.07 14.47 11.26
C ARG A 293 -1.64 14.43 12.72
N SER A 294 -2.30 15.21 13.59
CA SER A 294 -2.02 15.19 15.03
C SER A 294 -2.35 13.82 15.63
N GLU A 295 -3.57 13.32 15.41
CA GLU A 295 -4.01 12.03 15.96
C GLU A 295 -3.15 10.86 15.47
N ARG A 296 -2.75 10.86 14.19
CA ARG A 296 -1.88 9.82 13.63
C ARG A 296 -0.48 9.85 14.24
N SER A 297 0.04 11.04 14.55
CA SER A 297 1.32 11.20 15.26
C SER A 297 1.24 10.63 16.69
N GLU A 298 0.15 10.89 17.39
CA GLU A 298 -0.10 10.35 18.73
C GLU A 298 -0.21 8.81 18.72
N LEU A 299 -0.95 8.24 17.77
CA LEU A 299 -1.07 6.79 17.58
C LEU A 299 0.29 6.13 17.29
N THR A 300 1.13 6.79 16.48
CA THR A 300 2.48 6.34 16.18
C THR A 300 3.35 6.35 17.43
N THR A 301 3.29 7.43 18.20
CA THR A 301 4.02 7.57 19.47
C THR A 301 3.61 6.48 20.47
N LEU A 302 2.31 6.23 20.61
CA LEU A 302 1.79 5.16 21.45
C LEU A 302 2.27 3.78 20.99
N SER A 303 2.26 3.52 19.68
CA SER A 303 2.75 2.26 19.11
C SER A 303 4.25 2.04 19.37
N LEU A 304 5.07 3.10 19.32
CA LEU A 304 6.49 3.03 19.64
C LEU A 304 6.72 2.71 21.12
N LYS A 305 6.01 3.40 22.02
CA LYS A 305 6.06 3.11 23.47
C LYS A 305 5.71 1.65 23.77
N MET A 306 4.66 1.12 23.15
CA MET A 306 4.26 -0.28 23.29
C MET A 306 5.30 -1.25 22.73
N ARG A 307 5.94 -0.90 21.61
CA ARG A 307 7.05 -1.71 21.07
C ARG A 307 8.21 -1.78 22.07
N ASP A 308 8.55 -0.67 22.70
CA ASP A 308 9.65 -0.61 23.66
C ASP A 308 9.32 -1.40 24.93
N ALA A 309 8.11 -1.28 25.47
CA ALA A 309 7.63 -2.11 26.59
C ALA A 309 7.71 -3.61 26.27
N ARG A 310 7.30 -4.03 25.06
CA ARG A 310 7.40 -5.42 24.61
C ARG A 310 8.85 -5.90 24.47
N LYS A 311 9.76 -5.02 24.03
CA LYS A 311 11.19 -5.33 23.98
C LYS A 311 11.78 -5.52 25.37
N GLU A 312 11.38 -4.70 26.34
CA GLU A 312 11.79 -4.84 27.73
C GLU A 312 11.27 -6.14 28.34
N HIS A 313 10.00 -6.47 28.12
CA HIS A 313 9.40 -7.73 28.54
C HIS A 313 10.09 -8.95 27.90
N ALA A 314 10.41 -8.90 26.61
CA ALA A 314 11.16 -9.96 25.94
C ALA A 314 12.53 -10.19 26.62
N LYS A 315 13.22 -9.10 27.01
CA LYS A 315 14.51 -9.17 27.69
C LYS A 315 14.38 -9.75 29.11
N SER A 316 13.33 -9.39 29.86
CA SER A 316 13.13 -9.91 31.23
C SER A 316 12.85 -11.41 31.26
N LEU A 317 12.31 -11.96 30.18
CA LEU A 317 12.09 -13.40 30.01
C LEU A 317 13.35 -14.17 29.56
N GLU A 318 14.53 -13.54 29.62
CA GLU A 318 15.81 -14.11 29.20
C GLU A 318 15.83 -14.62 27.74
N PHE A 319 14.88 -14.20 26.90
CA PHE A 319 14.92 -14.48 25.47
C PHE A 319 16.07 -13.70 24.82
N GLN A 320 17.27 -14.28 24.86
CA GLN A 320 18.41 -13.82 24.08
C GLN A 320 18.18 -14.18 22.61
N GLY A 321 17.96 -13.19 21.75
CA GLY A 321 17.88 -13.46 20.31
C GLY A 321 17.50 -12.29 19.43
N VAL A 322 18.56 -11.58 19.00
CA VAL A 322 18.85 -10.98 17.68
C VAL A 322 17.68 -10.36 16.90
N VAL A 323 17.81 -9.04 16.70
CA VAL A 323 17.22 -8.14 15.68
C VAL A 323 16.09 -8.70 14.83
#